data_AF-A0A520D6E8-F1
#
_entry.id   AF-A0A520D6E8-F1
#
_cell.length_a   1.000
_cell.length_b   1.000
_cell.length_c   1.000
_cell.angle_alpha   90.00
_cell.angle_beta   90.00
_cell.angle_gamma   90.00
#
_symmetry.space_group_name_H-M   'P 1'
#
loop_
_entity.id
_entity.type
_entity.pdbx_description
1 polymer ?
#
loop_
_entity_poly.entity_id
_entity_poly.type
_entity_poly.pdbx_seq_one_letter_code
_entity_poly.pdbx_strand_id
1 'polypeptide(L)'
;QNKELMVFSEIEAALLEERIDLGLIIHENRFTYQDKGLNKIVDLGDYWEKLTGCAIPLGGIVINRNLDKEIQLKVNRLIRQSVEYAFAHPKSCMEFIKQHAQEMDEAVMYKHIDLYVNKYSINLGEEGRKAVDTLFKLAQERNLIPPVQQNLYI
;
A
#
# COMPACT_ATOMS: atom_id res chain seq x y z
N GLN A 1 -2.93 -9.69 -22.82
CA GLN A 1 -1.86 -10.57 -23.34
C GLN A 1 -0.58 -9.81 -23.69
N ASN A 2 -0.59 -8.47 -23.74
CA ASN A 2 0.62 -7.64 -23.85
C ASN A 2 0.88 -6.97 -22.49
N LYS A 3 1.60 -7.63 -21.59
CA LYS A 3 2.01 -7.04 -20.31
C LYS A 3 3.53 -6.99 -20.28
N GLU A 4 4.08 -5.83 -19.98
CA GLU A 4 5.50 -5.62 -19.75
C GLU A 4 5.73 -5.28 -18.28
N LEU A 5 6.82 -5.80 -17.70
CA LEU A 5 7.24 -5.47 -16.34
C LEU A 5 8.32 -4.40 -16.42
N MET A 6 8.09 -3.28 -15.74
CA MET A 6 9.00 -2.15 -15.67
C MET A 6 9.05 -1.60 -14.25
N VAL A 7 10.10 -0.85 -13.94
CA VAL A 7 10.20 -0.18 -12.63
C VAL A 7 9.13 0.90 -12.55
N PHE A 8 8.46 1.04 -11.41
CA PHE A 8 7.33 1.98 -11.28
C PHE A 8 7.68 3.43 -11.67
N SER A 9 8.94 3.84 -11.44
CA SER A 9 9.47 5.16 -11.80
C SER A 9 9.58 5.40 -13.31
N GLU A 10 9.58 4.35 -14.12
CA GLU A 10 9.72 4.43 -15.58
C GLU A 10 8.38 4.49 -16.31
N ILE A 11 7.27 4.15 -15.62
CA ILE A 11 5.95 3.97 -16.23
C ILE A 11 5.44 5.26 -16.87
N GLU A 12 5.54 6.38 -16.16
CA GLU A 12 5.04 7.67 -16.69
C GLU A 12 5.87 8.14 -17.89
N ALA A 13 7.19 7.96 -17.86
CA ALA A 13 8.05 8.28 -19.00
C ALA A 13 7.72 7.40 -20.21
N ALA A 14 7.48 6.10 -20.00
CA ALA A 14 7.10 5.18 -21.07
C ALA A 14 5.76 5.54 -21.73
N LEU A 15 4.80 6.08 -20.96
CA LEU A 15 3.55 6.61 -21.50
C LEU A 15 3.77 7.87 -22.34
N LEU A 16 4.57 8.81 -21.84
CA LEU A 16 4.86 10.07 -22.53
C LEU A 16 5.67 9.88 -23.81
N GLU A 17 6.52 8.85 -23.84
CA GLU A 17 7.32 8.46 -25.00
C GLU A 17 6.57 7.51 -25.96
N GLU A 18 5.28 7.26 -25.73
CA GLU A 18 4.42 6.37 -26.53
C GLU A 18 4.98 4.93 -26.66
N ARG A 19 5.79 4.49 -25.69
CA ARG A 19 6.30 3.11 -25.63
C ARG A 19 5.25 2.11 -25.15
N ILE A 20 4.29 2.59 -24.36
CA ILE A 20 3.16 1.80 -23.85
C ILE A 20 1.86 2.59 -23.96
N ASP A 21 0.74 1.90 -24.11
CA ASP A 21 -0.59 2.52 -24.18
C ASP A 21 -1.21 2.79 -22.79
N LEU A 22 -0.89 1.95 -21.80
CA LEU A 22 -1.47 1.97 -20.45
C LEU A 22 -0.43 1.66 -19.38
N GLY A 23 -0.44 2.43 -18.30
CA GLY A 23 0.46 2.25 -17.16
C GLY A 23 -0.28 2.06 -15.84
N LEU A 24 0.18 1.10 -15.03
CA LEU A 24 -0.27 0.94 -13.64
C LEU A 24 0.66 1.73 -12.72
N ILE A 25 0.23 2.91 -12.29
CA ILE A 25 1.00 3.75 -11.37
C ILE A 25 0.71 3.40 -9.91
N ILE A 26 1.74 3.53 -9.06
CA ILE A 26 1.69 3.35 -7.60
C ILE A 26 2.46 4.51 -6.93
N HIS A 27 2.49 4.53 -5.60
CA HIS A 27 3.14 5.56 -4.79
C HIS A 27 2.62 6.99 -5.05
N GLU A 28 3.49 8.00 -4.97
CA GLU A 28 3.20 9.42 -5.13
C GLU A 28 2.72 9.80 -6.53
N ASN A 29 3.04 9.01 -7.56
CA ASN A 29 2.65 9.29 -8.94
C ASN A 29 1.14 9.48 -9.09
N ARG A 30 0.33 8.89 -8.19
CA ARG A 30 -1.12 9.08 -8.13
C ARG A 30 -1.57 10.54 -7.94
N PHE A 31 -0.69 11.43 -7.49
CA PHE A 31 -0.97 12.84 -7.28
C PHE A 31 -0.41 13.73 -8.39
N THR A 32 0.59 13.26 -9.14
CA THR A 32 1.36 14.08 -10.08
C THR A 32 1.12 13.74 -11.56
N TYR A 33 0.49 12.59 -11.87
CA TYR A 33 0.31 12.17 -13.27
C TYR A 33 -0.47 13.18 -14.12
N GLN A 34 -1.42 13.90 -13.50
CA GLN A 34 -2.25 14.91 -14.18
C GLN A 34 -1.41 16.11 -14.64
N ASP A 35 -0.42 16.52 -13.85
CA ASP A 35 0.47 17.64 -14.17
C ASP A 35 1.35 17.33 -15.39
N LYS A 36 1.55 16.04 -15.68
CA LYS A 36 2.28 15.53 -16.86
C LYS A 36 1.37 15.35 -18.09
N GLY A 37 0.08 15.69 -18.00
CA GLY A 37 -0.89 15.53 -19.08
C GLY A 37 -1.45 14.10 -19.23
N LEU A 38 -1.16 13.20 -18.28
CA LEU A 38 -1.69 11.85 -18.28
C LEU A 38 -3.12 11.83 -17.72
N ASN A 39 -3.95 10.92 -18.23
CA ASN A 39 -5.35 10.80 -17.84
C ASN A 39 -5.61 9.52 -17.04
N LYS A 40 -6.46 9.61 -16.02
CA LYS A 40 -6.89 8.44 -15.26
C LYS A 40 -7.91 7.64 -16.04
N ILE A 41 -7.61 6.37 -16.31
CA ILE A 41 -8.54 5.43 -16.94
C ILE A 41 -9.45 4.78 -15.90
N VAL A 42 -8.87 4.28 -14.81
CA VAL A 42 -9.59 3.63 -13.72
C VAL A 42 -8.85 3.82 -12.40
N ASP A 43 -9.61 4.00 -11.31
CA ASP A 43 -9.08 3.90 -9.95
C ASP A 43 -9.32 2.48 -9.45
N LEU A 44 -8.25 1.72 -9.27
CA LEU A 44 -8.35 0.31 -8.84
C LEU A 44 -8.81 0.17 -7.38
N GLY A 45 -8.63 1.20 -6.54
CA GLY A 45 -9.16 1.21 -5.18
C GLY A 45 -10.68 1.34 -5.18
N ASP A 46 -11.22 2.30 -5.93
CA ASP A 46 -12.67 2.48 -6.11
C ASP A 46 -13.30 1.27 -6.81
N TYR A 47 -12.66 0.73 -7.84
CA TYR A 47 -13.11 -0.49 -8.49
C TYR A 47 -13.18 -1.68 -7.52
N TRP A 48 -12.15 -1.85 -6.68
CA TRP A 48 -12.11 -2.90 -5.66
C TRP A 48 -13.20 -2.74 -4.61
N GLU A 49 -13.41 -1.52 -4.11
CA GLU A 49 -14.44 -1.22 -3.12
C GLU A 49 -15.84 -1.49 -3.67
N LYS A 50 -16.12 -1.10 -4.92
CA LYS A 50 -17.39 -1.42 -5.60
C LYS A 50 -17.59 -2.93 -5.79
N LEU A 51 -16.53 -3.66 -6.08
CA LEU A 51 -16.58 -5.11 -6.30
C LEU A 51 -16.79 -5.89 -4.99
N THR A 52 -16.17 -5.47 -3.90
CA THR A 52 -16.04 -6.27 -2.68
C THR A 52 -16.74 -5.69 -1.45
N GLY A 53 -17.12 -4.41 -1.49
CA GLY A 53 -17.58 -3.66 -0.32
C GLY A 53 -16.51 -3.46 0.75
N CYS A 54 -15.24 -3.72 0.43
CA CYS A 54 -14.11 -3.64 1.36
C CYS A 54 -13.05 -2.67 0.84
N ALA A 55 -12.28 -2.07 1.75
CA ALA A 55 -11.08 -1.33 1.37
C ALA A 55 -10.06 -2.25 0.67
N ILE A 56 -9.24 -1.70 -0.23
CA ILE A 56 -8.20 -2.46 -0.91
C ILE A 56 -6.98 -2.67 0.01
N PRO A 57 -6.57 -3.92 0.30
CA PRO A 57 -5.32 -4.18 1.02
C PRO A 57 -4.13 -3.93 0.08
N LEU A 58 -3.26 -2.97 0.43
CA LEU A 58 -2.12 -2.57 -0.41
C LEU A 58 -0.78 -3.11 0.10
N GLY A 59 -0.58 -3.07 1.41
CA GLY A 59 0.68 -3.47 2.04
C GLY A 59 0.44 -4.00 3.44
N GLY A 60 1.36 -4.84 3.91
CA GLY A 60 1.34 -5.40 5.25
C GLY A 60 2.74 -5.69 5.75
N ILE A 61 2.94 -5.59 7.06
CA ILE A 61 4.20 -6.00 7.69
C ILE A 61 4.11 -7.48 8.03
N VAL A 62 5.03 -8.25 7.47
CA VAL A 62 5.12 -9.70 7.69
C VAL A 62 6.29 -10.03 8.61
N ILE A 63 6.13 -11.06 9.42
CA ILE A 63 7.16 -11.56 10.32
C ILE A 63 7.45 -13.04 10.02
N ASN A 64 8.73 -13.41 10.11
CA ASN A 64 9.15 -14.78 9.88
C ASN A 64 8.55 -15.71 10.94
N ARG A 65 7.83 -16.74 10.50
CA ARG A 65 7.14 -17.72 11.37
C ARG A 65 8.09 -18.59 12.20
N ASN A 66 9.37 -18.67 11.82
CA ASN A 66 10.38 -19.41 12.55
C ASN A 66 10.86 -18.70 13.83
N LEU A 67 10.48 -17.43 14.03
CA LEU A 67 10.76 -16.72 15.27
C LEU A 67 9.81 -17.19 16.38
N ASP A 68 10.26 -17.14 17.63
CA ASP A 68 9.39 -17.47 18.77
C ASP A 68 8.17 -16.56 18.82
N LYS A 69 7.02 -17.13 19.19
CA LYS A 69 5.75 -16.39 19.22
C LYS A 69 5.82 -15.13 20.10
N GLU A 70 6.58 -15.18 21.19
CA GLU A 70 6.81 -14.02 22.06
C GLU A 70 7.54 -12.88 21.34
N ILE A 71 8.56 -13.21 20.53
CA ILE A 71 9.27 -12.24 19.69
C ILE A 71 8.32 -11.65 18.67
N GLN A 72 7.53 -12.50 18.01
CA GLN A 72 6.59 -12.04 16.99
C GLN A 72 5.56 -11.06 17.58
N LEU A 73 4.98 -11.39 18.75
CA LEU A 73 4.05 -10.51 19.47
C LEU A 73 4.73 -9.23 19.97
N LYS A 74 6.00 -9.30 20.38
CA LYS A 74 6.77 -8.13 20.79
C LYS A 74 6.97 -7.16 19.62
N VAL A 75 7.35 -7.68 18.45
CA VAL A 75 7.51 -6.86 17.23
C VAL A 75 6.18 -6.22 16.84
N ASN A 76 5.07 -6.98 16.85
CA ASN A 76 3.74 -6.44 16.55
C ASN A 76 3.38 -5.25 17.48
N ARG A 77 3.61 -5.38 18.80
CA ARG A 77 3.39 -4.28 19.74
C ARG A 77 4.29 -3.08 19.48
N LEU A 78 5.58 -3.30 19.21
CA LEU A 78 6.54 -2.22 18.96
C LEU A 78 6.23 -1.44 17.68
N ILE A 79 5.83 -2.13 16.61
CA ILE A 79 5.39 -1.49 15.36
C ILE A 79 4.17 -0.62 15.63
N ARG A 80 3.16 -1.16 16.32
CA ARG A 80 1.96 -0.41 16.69
C ARG A 80 2.32 0.84 17.50
N GLN A 81 3.16 0.71 18.52
CA GLN A 81 3.62 1.84 19.33
C GLN A 81 4.37 2.88 18.50
N SER A 82 5.19 2.46 17.52
CA SER A 82 5.88 3.36 16.61
C SER A 82 4.90 4.19 15.76
N VAL A 83 3.84 3.55 15.24
CA VAL A 83 2.81 4.23 14.46
C VAL A 83 1.99 5.18 15.35
N GLU A 84 1.55 4.73 16.52
CA GLU A 84 0.83 5.56 17.50
C GLU A 84 1.66 6.78 17.93
N TYR A 85 2.98 6.60 18.12
CA TYR A 85 3.89 7.70 18.42
C TYR A 85 3.97 8.73 17.29
N ALA A 86 4.09 8.28 16.03
CA ALA A 86 4.13 9.16 14.87
C ALA A 86 2.81 9.95 14.71
N PHE A 87 1.66 9.33 14.99
CA PHE A 87 0.37 10.03 15.03
C PHE A 87 0.32 11.11 16.12
N ALA A 88 0.82 10.81 17.32
CA ALA A 88 0.87 11.77 18.41
C ALA A 88 1.90 12.89 18.17
N HIS A 89 2.92 12.63 17.35
CA HIS A 89 4.00 13.57 17.05
C HIS A 89 4.30 13.64 15.54
N PRO A 90 3.42 14.21 14.71
CA PRO A 90 3.55 14.19 13.25
C PRO A 90 4.88 14.77 12.72
N LYS A 91 5.46 15.72 13.45
CA LYS A 91 6.75 16.35 13.08
C LYS A 91 7.98 15.51 13.41
N SER A 92 7.86 14.47 14.23
CA SER A 92 8.99 13.68 14.74
C SER A 92 9.74 12.92 13.63
N CYS A 93 9.05 12.54 12.56
CA CYS A 93 9.64 11.79 11.46
C CYS A 93 10.08 12.68 10.29
N MET A 94 9.85 13.99 10.33
CA MET A 94 9.99 14.85 9.14
C MET A 94 11.42 14.92 8.60
N GLU A 95 12.42 15.04 9.47
CA GLU A 95 13.83 15.06 9.02
C GLU A 95 14.22 13.73 8.36
N PHE A 96 13.77 12.62 8.94
CA PHE A 96 14.02 11.29 8.38
C PHE A 96 13.33 11.11 7.03
N ILE A 97 12.07 11.52 6.90
CA ILE A 97 11.32 11.38 5.65
C ILE A 97 11.96 12.24 4.55
N LYS A 98 12.36 13.48 4.85
CA LYS A 98 13.04 14.36 3.87
C LYS A 98 14.35 13.79 3.32
N GLN A 99 15.04 12.95 4.08
CA GLN A 99 16.27 12.29 3.62
C GLN A 99 16.00 11.12 2.66
N HIS A 100 14.78 10.59 2.64
CA HIS A 100 14.42 9.37 1.92
C HIS A 100 13.31 9.54 0.88
N ALA A 101 12.58 10.66 0.90
CA ALA A 101 11.56 10.99 -0.08
C ALA A 101 12.19 11.48 -1.39
N GLN A 102 11.65 11.02 -2.53
CA GLN A 102 12.04 11.53 -3.84
C GLN A 102 11.44 12.92 -4.11
N GLU A 103 10.24 13.18 -3.58
CA GLU A 103 9.54 14.47 -3.67
C GLU A 103 9.84 15.33 -2.43
N MET A 104 10.26 16.57 -2.65
CA MET A 104 10.66 17.50 -1.59
C MET A 104 9.54 18.46 -1.17
N ASP A 105 8.41 18.48 -1.89
CA ASP A 105 7.24 19.25 -1.48
C ASP A 105 6.60 18.67 -0.20
N GLU A 106 6.69 19.44 0.89
CA GLU A 106 6.14 19.03 2.19
C GLU A 106 4.62 18.79 2.14
N ALA A 107 3.87 19.56 1.36
CA ALA A 107 2.42 19.41 1.28
C ALA A 107 2.02 18.12 0.55
N VAL A 108 2.76 17.72 -0.49
CA VAL A 108 2.58 16.42 -1.15
C VAL A 108 2.91 15.28 -0.19
N MET A 109 3.99 15.42 0.58
CA MET A 109 4.41 14.44 1.58
C MET A 109 3.35 14.23 2.67
N TYR A 110 2.78 15.31 3.23
CA TYR A 110 1.70 15.20 4.22
C TYR A 110 0.45 14.53 3.63
N LYS A 111 0.05 14.90 2.41
CA LYS A 111 -1.07 14.23 1.73
C LYS A 111 -0.83 12.73 1.52
N HIS A 112 0.41 12.35 1.20
CA HIS A 112 0.78 10.95 1.07
C HIS A 112 0.65 10.20 2.40
N ILE A 113 1.19 10.77 3.49
CA ILE A 113 1.11 10.18 4.83
C ILE A 113 -0.34 10.06 5.27
N ASP A 114 -1.13 11.12 5.19
CA ASP A 114 -2.53 11.12 5.62
C ASP A 114 -3.39 10.09 4.86
N LEU A 115 -3.05 9.82 3.60
CA LEU A 115 -3.78 8.85 2.79
C LEU A 115 -3.45 7.40 3.17
N TYR A 116 -2.17 7.09 3.39
CA TYR A 116 -1.70 5.71 3.58
C TYR A 116 -1.49 5.30 5.03
N VAL A 117 -1.30 6.27 5.93
CA VAL A 117 -1.14 6.06 7.37
C VAL A 117 -2.43 6.46 8.06
N ASN A 118 -3.24 5.47 8.42
CA ASN A 118 -4.55 5.68 9.01
C ASN A 118 -4.83 4.65 10.12
N LYS A 119 -6.07 4.56 10.60
CA LYS A 119 -6.47 3.62 11.66
C LYS A 119 -6.04 2.16 11.39
N TYR A 120 -6.03 1.73 10.13
CA TYR A 120 -5.64 0.37 9.74
C TYR A 120 -4.14 0.11 9.91
N SER A 121 -3.31 1.16 9.87
CA SER A 121 -1.87 1.10 10.15
C SER A 121 -1.57 0.84 11.62
N ILE A 122 -2.45 1.27 12.53
CA ILE A 122 -2.37 0.97 13.98
C ILE A 122 -2.92 -0.44 14.25
N ASN A 123 -4.10 -0.74 13.70
CA ASN A 123 -4.76 -2.03 13.84
C ASN A 123 -5.78 -2.21 12.72
N LEU A 124 -5.74 -3.36 12.04
CA LEU A 124 -6.71 -3.70 11.00
C LEU A 124 -8.16 -3.70 11.49
N GLY A 125 -8.40 -4.07 12.76
CA GLY A 125 -9.75 -4.32 13.27
C GLY A 125 -10.47 -5.42 12.49
N GLU A 126 -11.79 -5.50 12.65
CA GLU A 126 -12.61 -6.48 11.94
C GLU A 126 -12.69 -6.18 10.45
N GLU A 127 -12.95 -4.92 10.07
CA GLU A 127 -13.09 -4.52 8.66
C GLU A 127 -11.79 -4.66 7.87
N GLY A 128 -10.63 -4.33 8.46
CA GLY A 128 -9.34 -4.50 7.78
C GLY A 128 -8.96 -5.97 7.61
N ARG A 129 -9.28 -6.83 8.59
CA ARG A 129 -9.10 -8.29 8.46
C ARG A 129 -10.03 -8.87 7.41
N LYS A 130 -11.31 -8.46 7.40
CA LYS A 130 -12.27 -8.84 6.36
C LYS A 130 -11.79 -8.44 4.96
N ALA A 131 -11.20 -7.26 4.80
CA ALA A 131 -10.62 -6.82 3.54
C ALA A 131 -9.47 -7.73 3.07
N VAL A 132 -8.55 -8.08 3.96
CA VAL A 132 -7.43 -9.00 3.67
C VAL A 132 -7.95 -10.41 3.36
N ASP A 133 -8.85 -10.94 4.19
CA ASP A 133 -9.44 -12.27 3.98
C ASP A 133 -10.19 -12.35 2.64
N THR A 134 -10.89 -11.28 2.26
CA THR A 134 -11.56 -11.17 0.95
C THR A 134 -10.56 -11.21 -0.20
N LEU A 135 -9.43 -10.50 -0.09
CA LEU A 135 -8.37 -10.54 -1.10
C LEU A 135 -7.81 -11.95 -1.29
N PHE A 136 -7.47 -12.63 -0.20
CA PHE A 136 -6.93 -13.99 -0.25
C PHE A 136 -7.96 -14.98 -0.80
N LYS A 137 -9.23 -14.88 -0.36
CA LYS A 137 -10.32 -15.71 -0.88
C LYS A 137 -10.47 -15.56 -2.40
N LEU A 138 -10.57 -14.32 -2.90
CA LEU A 138 -10.73 -14.05 -4.33
C LEU A 138 -9.51 -14.50 -5.16
N ALA A 139 -8.31 -14.45 -4.58
CA ALA A 139 -7.09 -14.93 -5.22
C ALA A 139 -7.05 -16.46 -5.29
N GLN A 140 -7.49 -17.17 -4.25
CA GLN A 140 -7.63 -18.63 -4.25
C GLN A 140 -8.72 -19.10 -5.25
N GLU A 141 -9.89 -18.47 -5.25
CA GLU A 141 -10.98 -18.79 -6.19
C GLU A 141 -10.57 -18.62 -7.66
N ARG A 142 -9.63 -17.69 -7.93
CA ARG A 142 -9.04 -17.46 -9.26
C ARG A 142 -7.77 -18.27 -9.52
N ASN A 143 -7.38 -19.17 -8.63
CA ASN A 143 -6.17 -19.99 -8.72
C ASN A 143 -4.87 -19.16 -8.88
N LEU A 144 -4.81 -17.96 -8.30
CA LEU A 144 -3.63 -17.09 -8.31
C LEU A 144 -2.63 -17.47 -7.20
N ILE A 145 -3.11 -18.08 -6.12
CA ILE A 145 -2.30 -18.50 -4.96
C ILE A 145 -2.74 -19.90 -4.50
N PRO A 146 -1.86 -20.66 -3.81
CA PRO A 146 -2.23 -21.92 -3.18
C PRO A 146 -3.20 -21.70 -2.01
N PRO A 147 -3.82 -22.78 -1.49
CA PRO A 147 -4.64 -22.69 -0.30
C PRO A 147 -3.90 -22.13 0.91
N VAL A 148 -4.52 -21.18 1.61
CA VAL A 148 -3.98 -20.65 2.87
C VAL A 148 -4.12 -21.71 3.97
N GLN A 149 -2.99 -22.21 4.47
CA GLN A 149 -2.94 -23.30 5.45
C GLN A 149 -2.82 -22.83 6.90
N GLN A 150 -2.40 -21.59 7.12
CA GLN A 150 -2.10 -21.05 8.44
C GLN A 150 -2.77 -19.69 8.63
N ASN A 151 -3.02 -19.32 9.89
CA ASN A 151 -3.56 -18.00 10.21
C ASN A 151 -2.66 -16.90 9.62
N LEU A 152 -3.28 -15.93 8.94
CA LEU A 152 -2.61 -14.78 8.33
C LEU A 152 -2.11 -13.78 9.37
N TYR A 153 -2.66 -13.83 10.59
CA TYR A 153 -2.43 -12.83 11.61
C TYR A 153 -1.78 -13.42 12.86
N ILE A 154 -1.12 -12.55 13.62
CA ILE A 154 -0.62 -12.83 14.97
C ILE A 154 -1.45 -12.16 16.05
#